data_AF-A0A0Q6KYW4-F1
#
_entry.id   AF-A0A0Q6KYW4-F1
#
_cell.length_a   1.000
_cell.length_b   1.000
_cell.length_c   1.000
_cell.angle_alpha   90.00
_cell.angle_beta   90.00
_cell.angle_gamma   90.00
#
_symmetry.space_group_name_H-M   'P 1'
#
loop_
_entity.id
_entity.type
_entity.pdbx_description
1 polymer ?
#
loop_
_entity_poly.entity_id
_entity_poly.type
_entity_poly.pdbx_seq_one_letter_code
_entity_poly.pdbx_strand_id
1 'polypeptide(L)'
;MVSSSLGSLAWASDFEAPMAEVNLLGYNSSKSALNAVTVAFAKDLAPLGFKVNAGCPGYTATDLNQHTGSRTPEQGAVIGIRLATLPDDGPTGGFFDDDGTVAW
;
A
#
# COMPACT_ATOMS: atom_id res chain seq x y z
N MET A 1 -1.52 -2.76 6.71
CA MET A 1 -0.37 -3.42 6.08
C MET A 1 0.46 -2.40 5.30
N VAL A 2 1.79 -2.45 5.38
CA VAL A 2 2.68 -1.54 4.62
C VAL A 2 2.98 -2.14 3.26
N SER A 3 2.26 -1.68 2.24
CA SER A 3 2.38 -2.14 0.85
C SER A 3 3.22 -1.17 0.00
N SER A 4 3.17 -1.34 -1.32
CA SER A 4 3.72 -0.44 -2.33
C SER A 4 2.80 -0.45 -3.54
N SER A 5 2.63 0.68 -4.21
CA SER A 5 1.81 0.73 -5.42
C SER A 5 2.38 -0.10 -6.56
N LEU A 6 3.66 -0.47 -6.50
CA LEU A 6 4.27 -1.49 -7.39
C LEU A 6 3.73 -2.91 -7.14
N GLY A 7 2.97 -3.13 -6.07
CA GLY A 7 2.22 -4.36 -5.82
C GLY A 7 0.82 -4.37 -6.43
N SER A 8 0.38 -3.26 -7.06
CA SER A 8 -0.88 -3.20 -7.81
C SER A 8 -0.74 -3.96 -9.13
N LEU A 9 -1.57 -4.97 -9.36
CA LEU A 9 -1.67 -5.68 -10.62
C LEU A 9 -2.26 -4.79 -11.72
N ALA A 10 -3.21 -3.91 -11.39
CA ALA A 10 -3.74 -2.92 -12.34
C ALA A 10 -2.62 -2.04 -12.88
N TRP A 11 -1.77 -1.48 -12.01
CA TRP A 11 -0.66 -0.64 -12.45
C TRP A 11 0.48 -1.45 -13.08
N ALA A 12 0.78 -2.65 -12.55
CA ALA A 12 1.80 -3.51 -13.14
C ALA A 12 1.41 -4.03 -14.54
N SER A 13 0.11 -4.07 -14.85
CA SER A 13 -0.40 -4.43 -16.19
C SER A 13 -0.50 -3.25 -17.15
N ASP A 14 -0.28 -2.02 -16.68
CA ASP A 14 -0.20 -0.82 -17.50
C ASP A 14 1.26 -0.54 -17.88
N PHE A 15 1.63 -1.00 -19.08
CA PHE A 15 2.99 -0.87 -19.60
C PHE A 15 3.37 0.58 -19.99
N GLU A 16 2.42 1.51 -19.96
CA GLU A 16 2.65 2.94 -20.24
C GLU A 16 2.57 3.81 -18.98
N ALA A 17 2.36 3.20 -17.79
CA ALA A 17 2.27 3.93 -16.54
C ALA A 17 3.60 4.61 -16.16
N PRO A 18 3.58 5.71 -15.38
CA PRO A 18 4.79 6.44 -14.96
C PRO A 18 5.86 5.60 -14.24
N MET A 19 5.53 4.39 -13.76
CA MET A 19 6.46 3.47 -13.10
C MET A 19 6.58 2.11 -13.81
N ALA A 20 6.16 2.00 -15.08
CA ALA A 20 6.19 0.74 -15.82
C ALA A 20 7.59 0.11 -15.93
N GLU A 21 8.65 0.93 -15.94
CA GLU A 21 10.04 0.46 -15.98
C GLU A 21 10.51 -0.17 -14.64
N VAL A 22 9.82 0.07 -13.53
CA VAL A 22 10.20 -0.43 -12.20
C VAL A 22 9.67 -1.86 -11.99
N ASN A 23 10.33 -2.82 -12.61
CA ASN A 23 9.94 -4.23 -12.59
C ASN A 23 10.84 -5.10 -11.68
N LEU A 24 10.67 -4.96 -10.37
CA LEU A 24 11.43 -5.70 -9.36
C LEU A 24 10.68 -6.98 -8.96
N LEU A 25 10.85 -8.08 -9.71
CA LEU A 25 10.06 -9.32 -9.56
C LEU A 25 9.80 -9.73 -8.10
N GLY A 26 10.85 -9.85 -7.27
CA GLY A 26 10.70 -10.28 -5.88
C GLY A 26 9.96 -9.25 -5.01
N TYR A 27 10.26 -7.96 -5.19
CA TYR A 27 9.60 -6.90 -4.43
C TYR A 27 8.13 -6.75 -4.84
N ASN A 28 7.85 -6.58 -6.14
CA ASN A 28 6.51 -6.37 -6.67
C ASN A 28 5.59 -7.55 -6.32
N SER A 29 6.03 -8.80 -6.58
CA SER A 29 5.23 -9.99 -6.25
C SER A 29 4.99 -10.14 -4.75
N SER A 30 5.97 -9.81 -3.89
CA SER A 30 5.77 -9.85 -2.44
C SER A 30 4.73 -8.83 -1.97
N LYS A 31 4.67 -7.65 -2.60
CA LYS A 31 3.69 -6.61 -2.28
C LYS A 31 2.30 -6.97 -2.82
N SER A 32 2.20 -7.58 -4.00
CA SER A 32 0.95 -8.16 -4.51
C SER A 32 0.45 -9.30 -3.61
N ALA A 33 1.33 -10.16 -3.11
CA ALA A 33 0.94 -11.21 -2.16
C ALA A 33 0.45 -10.61 -0.83
N LEU A 34 1.12 -9.58 -0.31
CA LEU A 34 0.70 -8.85 0.89
C LEU A 34 -0.68 -8.18 0.70
N ASN A 35 -0.97 -7.69 -0.50
CA ASN A 35 -2.27 -7.15 -0.88
C ASN A 35 -3.37 -8.23 -0.76
N ALA A 36 -3.12 -9.44 -1.27
CA ALA A 36 -4.03 -10.58 -1.10
C ALA A 36 -4.24 -10.97 0.37
N VAL A 37 -3.17 -10.99 1.18
CA VAL A 37 -3.24 -11.25 2.63
C VAL A 37 -4.08 -10.19 3.35
N THR A 38 -3.96 -8.93 2.95
CA THR A 38 -4.75 -7.81 3.51
C THR A 38 -6.25 -8.07 3.31
N VAL A 39 -6.66 -8.47 2.11
CA VAL A 39 -8.07 -8.78 1.79
C VAL A 39 -8.56 -10.00 2.56
N ALA A 40 -7.73 -11.04 2.70
CA ALA A 40 -8.08 -12.23 3.47
C ALA A 40 -8.39 -11.87 4.94
N PHE A 41 -7.48 -11.14 5.60
CA PHE A 41 -7.72 -10.70 6.98
C PHE A 41 -8.85 -9.70 7.12
N ALA A 42 -9.05 -8.81 6.14
CA ALA A 42 -10.20 -7.91 6.16
C ALA A 42 -11.53 -8.68 6.18
N LYS A 43 -11.65 -9.75 5.39
CA LYS A 43 -12.85 -10.61 5.36
C LYS A 43 -13.10 -11.30 6.69
N ASP A 44 -12.06 -11.89 7.28
CA ASP A 44 -12.20 -12.67 8.51
C ASP A 44 -12.45 -11.78 9.74
N LEU A 45 -11.90 -10.57 9.75
CA LEU A 45 -11.92 -9.70 10.93
C LEU A 45 -12.98 -8.60 10.86
N ALA A 46 -13.55 -8.29 9.68
CA ALA A 46 -14.62 -7.31 9.55
C ALA A 46 -15.86 -7.62 10.42
N PRO A 47 -16.34 -8.88 10.54
CA PRO A 47 -17.46 -9.21 11.44
C PRO A 47 -17.19 -8.91 12.92
N LEU A 48 -15.92 -8.81 13.31
CA LEU A 48 -15.48 -8.47 14.66
C LEU A 48 -15.25 -6.96 14.86
N GLY A 49 -15.50 -6.14 13.83
CA GLY A 49 -15.32 -4.69 13.86
C GLY A 49 -13.91 -4.20 13.54
N PHE A 50 -12.95 -5.08 13.22
CA PHE A 50 -11.60 -4.66 12.86
C PHE A 50 -11.49 -4.17 11.42
N LYS A 51 -10.59 -3.20 11.20
CA LYS A 51 -10.26 -2.66 9.88
C LYS A 51 -8.87 -3.10 9.47
N VAL A 52 -8.76 -3.67 8.28
CA VAL A 52 -7.48 -4.11 7.73
C VAL A 52 -7.35 -3.56 6.32
N ASN A 53 -6.39 -2.66 6.12
CA ASN A 53 -6.15 -2.00 4.84
C ASN A 53 -4.65 -2.05 4.49
N ALA A 54 -4.34 -1.92 3.20
CA ALA A 54 -2.99 -1.75 2.69
C ALA A 54 -2.71 -0.26 2.46
N GLY A 55 -1.55 0.22 2.88
CA GLY A 55 -1.09 1.59 2.67
C GLY A 55 0.25 1.62 1.96
N CYS A 56 0.38 2.41 0.90
CA CYS A 56 1.64 2.69 0.22
C CYS A 56 2.23 4.02 0.75
N PRO A 57 3.41 4.00 1.39
CA PRO A 57 4.05 5.21 1.92
C PRO A 57 4.77 6.04 0.84
N GLY A 58 4.69 5.63 -0.43
CA GLY A 58 5.48 6.21 -1.52
C GLY A 58 6.99 5.99 -1.38
N TYR A 59 7.76 6.61 -2.27
CA TYR A 59 9.22 6.46 -2.32
C TYR A 59 9.90 7.31 -1.22
N THR A 60 10.03 6.72 -0.03
CA THR A 60 10.50 7.39 1.20
C THR A 60 11.98 7.15 1.47
N ALA A 61 12.69 8.19 1.92
CA ALA A 61 14.13 8.19 2.20
C ALA A 61 14.48 7.45 3.52
N THR A 62 14.38 6.12 3.48
CA THR A 62 14.75 5.23 4.59
C THR A 62 15.95 4.36 4.22
N ASP A 63 16.46 3.59 5.19
CA ASP A 63 17.54 2.60 4.99
C ASP A 63 17.21 1.61 3.86
N LEU A 64 15.93 1.23 3.69
CA LEU A 64 15.47 0.33 2.63
C LEU A 64 15.83 0.86 1.23
N ASN A 65 15.77 2.19 1.07
CA ASN A 65 16.06 2.88 -0.18
C ASN A 65 17.39 3.65 -0.11
N GLN A 66 18.28 3.33 0.83
CA GLN A 66 19.57 4.05 1.03
C GLN A 66 19.40 5.58 1.10
N HIS A 67 18.29 6.05 1.66
CA HIS A 67 17.90 7.46 1.74
C HIS A 67 17.76 8.19 0.40
N THR A 68 17.59 7.50 -0.74
CA THR A 68 17.40 8.12 -2.06
C THR A 68 15.93 8.43 -2.40
N GLY A 69 15.01 8.19 -1.46
CA GLY A 69 13.60 8.51 -1.63
C GLY A 69 13.33 10.01 -1.78
N SER A 70 12.30 10.37 -2.54
CA SER A 70 11.88 11.77 -2.70
C SER A 70 11.08 12.32 -1.51
N ARG A 71 10.64 11.45 -0.59
CA ARG A 71 9.84 11.80 0.60
C ARG A 71 10.62 11.62 1.89
N THR A 72 10.30 12.42 2.91
CA THR A 72 10.80 12.22 4.28
C THR A 72 10.05 11.10 5.00
N PRO A 73 10.63 10.49 6.06
CA PRO A 73 9.93 9.50 6.90
C PRO A 73 8.59 10.01 7.45
N GLU A 74 8.50 11.28 7.84
CA GLU A 74 7.28 11.91 8.36
C GLU A 74 6.19 11.94 7.29
N GLN A 75 6.56 12.29 6.04
CA GLN A 75 5.63 12.24 4.91
C GLN A 75 5.19 10.80 4.63
N GLY A 76 6.10 9.83 4.65
CA GLY A 76 5.77 8.41 4.46
C GLY A 76 4.87 7.82 5.56
N ALA A 77 4.91 8.37 6.77
CA ALA A 77 4.11 7.92 7.90
C ALA A 77 2.63 8.32 7.82
N VAL A 78 2.29 9.35 7.04
CA VAL A 78 0.93 9.92 6.94
C VAL A 78 -0.12 8.85 6.62
N ILE A 79 0.14 8.00 5.62
CA ILE A 79 -0.81 6.93 5.25
C ILE A 79 -1.02 5.91 6.37
N GLY A 80 0.04 5.58 7.11
CA GLY A 80 -0.02 4.67 8.24
C GLY A 80 -0.89 5.23 9.36
N ILE A 81 -0.69 6.51 9.69
CA ILE A 81 -1.48 7.22 10.70
C ILE A 81 -2.94 7.30 10.25
N ARG A 82 -3.22 7.73 9.00
CA ARG A 82 -4.58 7.83 8.45
C ARG A 82 -5.34 6.52 8.56
N LEU A 83 -4.72 5.40 8.20
CA LEU A 83 -5.35 4.07 8.26
C LEU A 83 -5.51 3.55 9.70
N ALA A 84 -4.62 3.96 10.62
CA ALA A 84 -4.71 3.59 12.04
C ALA A 84 -5.79 4.39 12.80
N THR A 85 -6.15 5.58 12.32
CA THR A 85 -7.12 6.48 12.95
C THR A 85 -8.44 6.57 12.19
N LEU A 86 -8.81 5.52 11.45
CA LEU A 86 -10.08 5.48 10.73
C LEU A 86 -11.27 5.51 11.70
N PRO A 87 -12.39 6.16 11.33
CA PRO A 87 -13.63 6.08 12.11
C PRO A 87 -14.22 4.66 12.06
N ASP A 88 -15.22 4.40 12.89
CA ASP A 88 -15.88 3.08 12.98
C ASP A 88 -16.58 2.67 11.66
N ASP A 89 -17.01 3.62 10.85
CA ASP A 89 -17.59 3.43 9.51
C ASP A 89 -16.55 3.52 8.37
N GLY A 90 -15.26 3.62 8.72
CA GLY A 90 -14.16 3.69 7.77
C GLY A 90 -13.95 2.40 6.96
N PRO A 91 -13.18 2.46 5.85
CA PRO A 91 -13.00 1.34 4.94
C PRO A 91 -12.24 0.18 5.59
N THR A 92 -12.47 -1.03 5.06
CA THR A 92 -11.69 -2.24 5.33
C THR A 92 -11.50 -3.01 4.02
N GLY A 93 -10.38 -3.70 3.86
CA GLY A 93 -10.05 -4.45 2.65
C GLY A 93 -9.73 -3.57 1.44
N GLY A 94 -9.30 -2.32 1.66
CA GLY A 94 -8.86 -1.41 0.60
C GLY A 94 -7.34 -1.28 0.50
N PHE A 95 -6.90 -0.68 -0.60
CA PHE A 95 -5.51 -0.28 -0.85
C PHE A 95 -5.44 1.22 -1.08
N PHE A 96 -4.52 1.89 -0.40
CA PHE A 96 -4.47 3.34 -0.38
C PHE A 96 -3.05 3.91 -0.45
N ASP A 97 -2.93 5.11 -0.99
CA ASP A 97 -1.78 6.01 -0.87
C ASP A 97 -2.26 7.41 -0.46
N ASP A 98 -1.41 8.43 -0.62
CA ASP A 98 -1.78 9.80 -0.28
C ASP A 98 -2.89 10.36 -1.16
N ASP A 99 -2.93 9.97 -2.44
CA ASP A 99 -3.90 10.44 -3.43
C ASP A 99 -5.26 9.74 -3.30
N GLY A 100 -5.31 8.63 -2.56
CA GLY A 100 -6.55 8.00 -2.15
C GLY A 100 -6.52 6.50 -2.37
N THR A 101 -7.55 5.97 -3.03
CA THR A 101 -7.66 4.54 -3.33
C THR A 101 -6.75 4.17 -4.49
N VAL A 102 -5.95 3.13 -4.31
CA VAL A 102 -5.12 2.51 -5.34
C VAL A 102 -5.86 1.28 -5.85
N ALA A 103 -5.90 1.09 -7.17
CA ALA A 103 -6.46 -0.13 -7.76
C ALA A 103 -5.61 -1.35 -7.40
N TRP A 104 -6.24 -2.51 -7.24
CA TRP A 104 -5.53 -3.75 -6.93
C TRP A 104 -4.62 -4.25 -8.03
#